data_AF-A0A7Y6ZK35-F1
#
_entry.id   AF-A0A7Y6ZK35-F1
#
_cell.length_a   1.000
_cell.length_b   1.000
_cell.length_c   1.000
_cell.angle_alpha   90.00
_cell.angle_beta   90.00
_cell.angle_gamma   90.00
#
_symmetry.space_group_name_H-M   'P 1'
#
loop_
_entity.id
_entity.type
_entity.pdbx_description
1 polymer ?
#
loop_
_entity_poly.entity_id
_entity_poly.type
_entity_poly.pdbx_seq_one_letter_code
_entity_poly.pdbx_strand_id
1 'polypeptide(L)'
;EKGGEIIPKITGVDVSKRKTHAKPVHYIDTCPECGTKLVRKEGEAKHFCPNTETCPPQILGRIEHFLSKRAMDIDSLGTERIRALIDQGFIKNYADIYDLESKEKELLGLEMSHDQYEKEESGLLYITVEKALFALTEQTSFKQIQDFLLEAAELPLFETLKAFQEKIRNWKKKVPSNVGMVEMLINTLKDHHELPKMEDYVPVAAVLEIFLGRRVEFPDLLKASKKEGTIHGIILRLDLDLPHELRERIKKLKANTFQEGVISNMLEGIKASKEQAFEKVLFALGIRNIGENTAQLLARHFGSIEKLQAASTEQLLDINGVGEILVQSIQDFFASSENQNLIQRLKSHGLHFEIQEDLNAIKSQALAGKRILASGKLENFKRDEIKDFVQAHGGQYISAVSKNLDFIIEGEGMGPSKKEKAEKLGVPMISEEEFLKIVGIDPQNPI
;
A
#
# COMPACT_ATOMS: atom_id res chain seq x y z
N GLU A 1 12.14 -28.99 9.27
CA GLU A 1 10.96 -29.34 8.43
C GLU A 1 10.55 -28.10 7.64
N LYS A 2 9.76 -28.19 6.56
CA LYS A 2 9.15 -27.01 5.92
C LYS A 2 7.65 -27.00 6.23
N GLY A 3 7.14 -25.90 6.80
CA GLY A 3 5.71 -25.71 7.01
C GLY A 3 5.02 -25.47 5.67
N GLY A 4 4.04 -26.30 5.30
CA GLY A 4 3.36 -26.22 4.00
C GLY A 4 4.31 -26.29 2.81
N GLU A 5 5.45 -26.99 2.95
CA GLU A 5 6.52 -27.16 1.95
C GLU A 5 7.31 -25.89 1.53
N ILE A 6 6.91 -24.70 1.99
CA ILE A 6 7.48 -23.43 1.52
C ILE A 6 8.48 -22.85 2.54
N ILE A 7 8.06 -22.61 3.79
CA ILE A 7 8.88 -21.89 4.78
C ILE A 7 9.57 -22.89 5.73
N PRO A 8 10.91 -22.92 5.81
CA PRO A 8 11.62 -23.74 6.78
C PRO A 8 11.23 -23.38 8.23
N LYS A 9 10.90 -24.40 9.03
CA LYS A 9 10.61 -24.28 10.47
C LYS A 9 11.60 -25.10 11.30
N ILE A 10 12.01 -24.53 12.43
CA ILE A 10 12.77 -25.22 13.46
C ILE A 10 11.79 -26.10 14.25
N THR A 11 11.95 -27.42 14.20
CA THR A 11 11.10 -28.39 14.91
C THR A 11 11.63 -28.76 16.29
N GLY A 12 12.91 -28.53 16.53
CA GLY A 12 13.59 -28.84 17.78
C GLY A 12 15.06 -28.50 17.72
N VAL A 13 15.73 -28.58 18.86
CA VAL A 13 17.18 -28.36 19.00
C VAL A 13 17.82 -29.68 19.39
N ASP A 14 18.87 -30.10 18.68
CA ASP A 14 19.69 -31.25 19.06
C ASP A 14 20.67 -30.85 20.18
N VAL A 15 20.30 -31.18 21.42
CA VAL A 15 21.06 -30.79 22.61
C VAL A 15 22.42 -31.51 22.68
N SER A 16 22.57 -32.68 22.06
CA SER A 16 23.83 -33.45 22.07
C SER A 16 24.98 -32.74 21.36
N LYS A 17 24.66 -31.82 20.44
CA LYS A 17 25.62 -31.02 19.67
C LYS A 17 25.74 -29.59 20.18
N ARG A 18 25.20 -29.27 21.35
CA ARG A 18 25.26 -27.92 21.92
C ARG A 18 26.71 -27.60 22.28
N LYS A 19 27.25 -26.55 21.67
CA LYS A 19 28.59 -26.01 22.01
C LYS A 19 28.59 -25.53 23.47
N THR A 20 29.69 -25.76 24.18
CA THR A 20 29.88 -25.39 25.60
C THR A 20 29.72 -23.89 25.90
N HIS A 21 29.94 -23.02 24.92
CA HIS A 21 29.82 -21.56 25.05
C HIS A 21 28.64 -20.98 24.27
N ALA A 22 27.62 -21.78 23.95
CA ALA A 22 26.42 -21.29 23.27
C ALA A 22 25.67 -20.28 24.17
N LYS A 23 25.44 -19.07 23.66
CA LYS A 23 24.69 -18.01 24.36
C LYS A 23 23.18 -18.17 24.11
N PRO A 24 22.33 -17.83 25.09
CA PRO A 24 20.88 -17.79 24.86
C PRO A 24 20.53 -16.70 23.83
N VAL A 25 19.43 -16.90 23.11
CA VAL A 25 18.89 -15.87 22.21
C VAL A 25 18.28 -14.77 23.06
N HIS A 26 18.78 -13.55 22.90
CA HIS A 26 18.19 -12.36 23.47
C HIS A 26 17.34 -11.68 22.39
N TYR A 27 16.05 -11.49 22.67
CA TYR A 27 15.23 -10.65 21.83
C TYR A 27 15.77 -9.21 21.90
N ILE A 28 15.81 -8.56 20.75
CA ILE A 28 16.08 -7.12 20.70
C ILE A 28 14.99 -6.39 21.49
N ASP A 29 15.39 -5.38 22.23
CA ASP A 29 14.52 -4.50 23.03
C ASP A 29 14.28 -3.15 22.35
N THR A 30 15.05 -2.84 21.30
CA THR A 30 14.90 -1.66 20.45
C THR A 30 14.63 -2.05 19.00
N CYS A 31 13.78 -1.28 18.33
CA CYS A 31 13.46 -1.45 16.92
C CYS A 31 14.72 -1.22 16.08
N PRO A 32 15.08 -2.12 15.14
CA PRO A 32 16.28 -1.97 14.32
C PRO A 32 16.11 -0.85 13.27
N GLU A 33 14.88 -0.47 12.95
CA GLU A 33 14.58 0.53 11.90
C GLU A 33 14.53 1.97 12.43
N CYS A 34 14.00 2.18 13.64
CA CYS A 34 13.81 3.54 14.20
C CYS A 34 14.39 3.72 15.61
N GLY A 35 15.00 2.69 16.20
CA GLY A 35 15.56 2.74 17.55
C GLY A 35 14.54 2.78 18.69
N THR A 36 13.23 2.91 18.42
CA THR A 36 12.20 2.96 19.46
C THR A 36 12.16 1.66 20.28
N LYS A 37 12.01 1.77 21.61
CA LYS A 37 11.86 0.61 22.49
C LYS A 37 10.66 -0.24 22.08
N LEU A 38 10.89 -1.54 21.88
CA LEU A 38 9.86 -2.49 21.54
C LEU A 38 8.97 -2.78 22.76
N VAL A 39 7.68 -2.94 22.48
CA VAL A 39 6.68 -3.29 23.49
C VAL A 39 6.25 -4.73 23.28
N ARG A 40 6.08 -5.46 24.38
CA ARG A 40 5.43 -6.76 24.44
C ARG A 40 4.40 -6.72 25.55
N LYS A 41 3.12 -6.83 25.21
CA LYS A 41 2.05 -6.89 26.21
C LYS A 41 2.06 -8.25 26.92
N GLU A 42 1.62 -8.27 28.16
CA GLU A 42 1.49 -9.50 28.93
C GLU A 42 0.56 -10.48 28.21
N GLY A 43 0.97 -11.75 28.09
CA GLY A 43 0.24 -12.77 27.32
C GLY A 43 0.49 -12.77 25.81
N GLU A 44 1.11 -11.73 25.23
CA GLU A 44 1.45 -11.72 23.80
C GLU A 44 2.83 -12.37 23.54
N ALA A 45 2.94 -13.11 22.42
CA ALA A 45 4.21 -13.69 21.98
C ALA A 45 5.10 -12.70 21.21
N LYS A 46 4.51 -11.64 20.64
CA LYS A 46 5.18 -10.74 19.70
C LYS A 46 5.69 -9.47 20.40
N HIS A 47 6.93 -9.09 20.12
CA HIS A 47 7.41 -7.74 20.34
C HIS A 47 7.05 -6.89 19.11
N PHE A 48 6.65 -5.65 19.30
CA PHE A 48 6.34 -4.74 18.19
C PHE A 48 6.83 -3.31 18.48
N CYS A 49 7.07 -2.56 17.41
CA CYS A 49 7.44 -1.15 17.51
C CYS A 49 6.18 -0.31 17.72
N PRO A 50 6.08 0.49 18.82
CA PRO A 50 4.92 1.34 19.07
C PRO A 50 4.95 2.65 18.27
N ASN A 51 6.08 3.00 17.64
CA ASN A 51 6.23 4.23 16.86
C ASN A 51 5.52 4.09 15.51
N THR A 52 4.23 4.44 15.47
CA THR A 52 3.42 4.40 14.25
C THR A 52 3.59 5.60 13.35
N GLU A 53 4.22 6.67 13.85
CA GLU A 53 4.29 7.99 13.19
C GLU A 53 5.51 8.10 12.27
N THR A 54 6.67 7.61 12.72
CA THR A 54 7.95 7.85 12.01
C THR A 54 8.72 6.57 11.67
N CYS A 55 8.30 5.40 12.17
CA CYS A 55 8.98 4.15 11.87
C CYS A 55 8.68 3.71 10.43
N PRO A 56 9.69 3.60 9.53
CA PRO A 56 9.48 3.28 8.12
C PRO A 56 8.60 2.04 7.85
N PRO A 57 8.81 0.87 8.48
CA PRO A 57 7.95 -0.29 8.26
C PRO A 57 6.52 -0.10 8.80
N GLN A 58 6.31 0.73 9.82
CA GLN A 58 4.97 1.02 10.35
C GLN A 58 4.20 1.91 9.39
N ILE A 59 4.83 2.97 8.86
CA ILE A 59 4.24 3.84 7.85
C ILE A 59 3.86 3.03 6.62
N LEU A 60 4.80 2.25 6.08
CA LEU A 60 4.57 1.39 4.92
C LEU A 60 3.40 0.43 5.16
N GLY A 61 3.43 -0.33 6.27
CA GLY A 61 2.38 -1.31 6.56
C GLY A 61 1.00 -0.68 6.79
N ARG A 62 0.93 0.52 7.38
CA ARG A 62 -0.34 1.26 7.54
C ARG A 62 -0.89 1.73 6.21
N ILE A 63 -0.04 2.21 5.31
CA ILE A 63 -0.44 2.61 3.96
C ILE A 63 -0.88 1.38 3.16
N GLU A 64 -0.13 0.28 3.19
CA GLU A 64 -0.51 -0.98 2.53
C GLU A 64 -1.86 -1.52 3.03
N HIS A 65 -2.08 -1.49 4.35
CA HIS A 65 -3.36 -1.87 4.94
C HIS A 65 -4.50 -0.99 4.43
N PHE A 66 -4.31 0.33 4.45
CA PHE A 66 -5.29 1.30 3.97
C PHE A 66 -5.67 1.05 2.51
N LEU A 67 -4.68 0.79 1.65
CA LEU A 67 -4.88 0.59 0.21
C LEU A 67 -5.41 -0.81 -0.15
N SER A 68 -5.36 -1.76 0.78
CA SER A 68 -5.72 -3.15 0.50
C SER A 68 -7.13 -3.32 -0.05
N LYS A 69 -7.34 -4.39 -0.84
CA LYS A 69 -8.62 -4.79 -1.43
C LYS A 69 -9.81 -4.82 -0.45
N ARG A 70 -9.55 -5.17 0.80
CA ARG A 70 -10.57 -5.27 1.86
C ARG A 70 -10.87 -3.91 2.52
N ALA A 71 -10.00 -2.93 2.31
CA ALA A 71 -10.09 -1.57 2.81
C ALA A 71 -10.50 -0.61 1.68
N MET A 72 -9.59 0.27 1.22
CA MET A 72 -9.90 1.30 0.22
C MET A 72 -9.81 0.83 -1.24
N ASP A 73 -9.34 -0.41 -1.47
CA ASP A 73 -9.34 -1.07 -2.79
C ASP A 73 -8.58 -0.30 -3.87
N ILE A 74 -7.34 0.11 -3.56
CA ILE A 74 -6.44 0.81 -4.48
C ILE A 74 -5.32 -0.15 -4.89
N ASP A 75 -5.63 -1.07 -5.80
CA ASP A 75 -4.73 -2.17 -6.22
C ASP A 75 -3.54 -1.71 -7.09
N SER A 76 -3.56 -0.49 -7.61
CA SER A 76 -2.51 0.05 -8.51
C SER A 76 -1.22 0.47 -7.79
N LEU A 77 -1.25 0.57 -6.46
CA LEU A 77 -0.12 0.95 -5.60
C LEU A 77 0.49 -0.27 -4.91
N GLY A 78 1.41 -0.95 -5.58
CA GLY A 78 2.21 -2.02 -4.96
C GLY A 78 3.26 -1.50 -3.97
N THR A 79 3.78 -2.39 -3.10
CA THR A 79 4.76 -2.09 -2.04
C THR A 79 5.92 -1.19 -2.49
N GLU A 80 6.57 -1.50 -3.62
CA GLU A 80 7.72 -0.71 -4.08
C GLU A 80 7.34 0.71 -4.54
N ARG A 81 6.12 0.90 -5.09
CA ARG A 81 5.62 2.23 -5.44
C ARG A 81 5.33 3.05 -4.19
N ILE A 82 4.74 2.42 -3.18
CA ILE A 82 4.47 3.07 -1.90
C ILE A 82 5.79 3.49 -1.25
N ARG A 83 6.80 2.61 -1.19
CA ARG A 83 8.13 2.97 -0.68
C ARG A 83 8.75 4.12 -1.45
N ALA A 84 8.72 4.09 -2.78
CA ALA A 84 9.27 5.16 -3.60
C ALA A 84 8.61 6.53 -3.32
N LEU A 85 7.30 6.56 -3.07
CA LEU A 85 6.58 7.77 -2.69
C LEU A 85 6.96 8.24 -1.28
N ILE A 86 7.18 7.33 -0.33
CA ILE A 86 7.60 7.64 1.04
C ILE A 86 9.03 8.20 1.04
N ASP A 87 9.98 7.47 0.43
CA ASP A 87 11.41 7.80 0.44
C ASP A 87 11.69 9.14 -0.24
N GLN A 88 10.90 9.49 -1.24
CA GLN A 88 10.98 10.76 -1.95
C GLN A 88 10.06 11.84 -1.37
N GLY A 89 9.41 11.58 -0.24
CA GLY A 89 8.64 12.57 0.53
C GLY A 89 7.32 13.01 -0.10
N PHE A 90 6.81 12.27 -1.08
CA PHE A 90 5.49 12.52 -1.67
C PHE A 90 4.36 12.21 -0.69
N ILE A 91 4.53 11.15 0.12
CA ILE A 91 3.59 10.74 1.17
C ILE A 91 4.35 10.40 2.46
N LYS A 92 3.71 10.65 3.60
CA LYS A 92 4.18 10.30 4.95
C LYS A 92 3.15 9.45 5.70
N ASN A 93 1.89 9.54 5.31
CA ASN A 93 0.79 8.71 5.80
C ASN A 93 -0.23 8.45 4.69
N TYR A 94 -1.26 7.65 4.99
CA TYR A 94 -2.27 7.28 4.01
C TYR A 94 -3.19 8.43 3.57
N ALA A 95 -3.27 9.54 4.33
CA ALA A 95 -4.09 10.68 3.92
C ALA A 95 -3.41 11.47 2.78
N ASP A 96 -2.08 11.53 2.74
CA ASP A 96 -1.32 12.21 1.68
C ASP A 96 -1.54 11.60 0.28
N ILE A 97 -2.06 10.37 0.22
CA ILE A 97 -2.38 9.68 -1.05
C ILE A 97 -3.41 10.49 -1.85
N TYR A 98 -4.35 11.13 -1.16
CA TYR A 98 -5.37 11.94 -1.80
C TYR A 98 -4.87 13.32 -2.28
N ASP A 99 -3.67 13.73 -1.87
CA ASP A 99 -3.00 14.94 -2.37
C ASP A 99 -2.21 14.69 -3.68
N LEU A 100 -1.96 13.42 -4.03
CA LEU A 100 -1.15 13.03 -5.20
C LEU A 100 -1.76 13.48 -6.54
N GLU A 101 -3.07 13.67 -6.59
CA GLU A 101 -3.77 14.20 -7.78
C GLU A 101 -3.20 15.57 -8.20
N SER A 102 -2.87 16.42 -7.23
CA SER A 102 -2.27 17.74 -7.51
C SER A 102 -0.80 17.67 -7.97
N LYS A 103 -0.14 16.53 -7.78
CA LYS A 103 1.29 16.29 -8.05
C LYS A 103 1.54 15.41 -9.26
N GLU A 104 0.53 15.18 -10.10
CA GLU A 104 0.61 14.27 -11.26
C GLU A 104 1.86 14.49 -12.13
N LYS A 105 2.18 15.76 -12.43
CA LYS A 105 3.34 16.13 -13.24
C LYS A 105 4.67 15.76 -12.58
N GLU A 106 4.75 15.89 -11.26
CA GLU A 106 5.93 15.55 -10.48
C GLU A 106 6.09 14.04 -10.33
N LEU A 107 5.00 13.27 -10.42
CA LEU A 107 5.04 11.81 -10.38
C LEU A 107 5.57 11.21 -11.69
N LEU A 108 5.39 11.89 -12.82
CA LEU A 108 5.81 11.38 -14.12
C LEU A 108 7.33 11.26 -14.20
N GLY A 109 7.82 10.03 -14.30
CA GLY A 109 9.27 9.76 -14.32
C GLY A 109 9.91 9.66 -12.93
N LEU A 110 9.10 9.64 -11.86
CA LEU A 110 9.54 9.33 -10.50
C LEU A 110 10.14 7.94 -10.44
N GLU A 111 11.31 7.80 -9.82
CA GLU A 111 12.07 6.56 -9.83
C GLU A 111 11.66 5.66 -8.66
N MET A 112 11.52 4.36 -8.91
CA MET A 112 11.02 3.42 -7.91
C MET A 112 12.09 2.91 -6.93
N SER A 113 13.37 3.00 -7.29
CA SER A 113 14.48 2.60 -6.42
C SER A 113 15.72 3.46 -6.67
N HIS A 114 16.47 3.69 -5.59
CA HIS A 114 17.77 4.36 -5.60
C HIS A 114 18.94 3.42 -5.89
N ASP A 115 18.73 2.09 -5.91
CA ASP A 115 19.79 1.07 -5.94
C ASP A 115 20.61 1.06 -7.24
N GLN A 116 20.22 1.87 -8.22
CA GLN A 116 20.96 2.07 -9.47
C GLN A 116 22.06 3.15 -9.37
N TYR A 117 22.11 3.90 -8.26
CA TYR A 117 23.02 5.02 -8.05
C TYR A 117 24.01 4.70 -6.94
N GLU A 118 25.29 4.82 -7.24
CA GLU A 118 26.31 4.86 -6.19
C GLU A 118 26.39 6.27 -5.63
N LYS A 119 26.49 6.39 -4.30
CA LYS A 119 26.64 7.67 -3.61
C LYS A 119 28.04 7.77 -3.04
N GLU A 120 28.75 8.81 -3.47
CA GLU A 120 30.02 9.20 -2.88
C GLU A 120 29.80 9.97 -1.56
N GLU A 121 30.81 10.08 -0.71
CA GLU A 121 30.71 10.68 0.64
C GLU A 121 30.13 12.10 0.65
N SER A 122 30.34 12.88 -0.42
CA SER A 122 29.78 14.23 -0.56
C SER A 122 28.31 14.27 -1.00
N GLY A 123 27.69 13.09 -1.18
CA GLY A 123 26.31 12.92 -1.66
C GLY A 123 26.16 12.94 -3.19
N LEU A 124 27.27 12.99 -3.94
CA LEU A 124 27.23 12.95 -5.40
C LEU A 124 26.75 11.59 -5.92
N LEU A 125 25.85 11.64 -6.90
CA LEU A 125 25.32 10.45 -7.56
C LEU A 125 26.22 10.03 -8.72
N TYR A 126 26.45 8.73 -8.80
CA TYR A 126 27.21 8.07 -9.85
C TYR A 126 26.34 6.98 -10.52
N ILE A 127 26.53 6.82 -11.82
CA ILE A 127 25.95 5.72 -12.61
C ILE A 127 27.06 4.94 -13.29
N THR A 128 26.78 3.68 -13.61
CA THR A 128 27.73 2.85 -14.35
C THR A 128 28.07 3.47 -15.70
N VAL A 129 29.31 3.28 -16.15
CA VAL A 129 29.76 3.68 -17.49
C VAL A 129 28.85 3.10 -18.56
N GLU A 130 28.46 1.83 -18.41
CA GLU A 130 27.48 1.15 -19.26
C GLU A 130 26.19 1.97 -19.46
N LYS A 131 25.58 2.43 -18.37
CA LYS A 131 24.33 3.18 -18.42
C LYS A 131 24.49 4.55 -19.03
N ALA A 132 25.58 5.23 -18.72
CA ALA A 132 25.92 6.51 -19.34
C ALA A 132 26.11 6.37 -20.86
N LEU A 133 26.87 5.37 -21.31
CA LEU A 133 27.09 5.10 -22.74
C LEU A 133 25.78 4.72 -23.45
N PHE A 134 24.92 3.93 -22.80
CA PHE A 134 23.62 3.57 -23.36
C PHE A 134 22.69 4.78 -23.54
N ALA A 135 22.71 5.72 -22.58
CA ALA A 135 21.90 6.94 -22.68
C ALA A 135 22.46 7.95 -23.70
N LEU A 136 23.79 8.07 -23.78
CA LEU A 136 24.48 9.01 -24.67
C LEU A 136 24.44 8.59 -26.14
N THR A 137 24.37 7.29 -26.43
CA THR A 137 24.41 6.77 -27.80
C THR A 137 23.03 6.40 -28.37
N GLU A 138 22.93 6.42 -29.69
CA GLU A 138 21.75 6.01 -30.46
C GLU A 138 22.02 4.71 -31.22
N GLN A 139 21.02 3.84 -31.28
CA GLN A 139 21.04 2.57 -32.03
C GLN A 139 22.12 1.56 -31.57
N THR A 140 22.76 1.80 -30.43
CA THR A 140 23.66 0.88 -29.75
C THR A 140 22.86 0.11 -28.70
N SER A 141 22.82 -1.21 -28.78
CA SER A 141 22.08 -2.00 -27.80
C SER A 141 22.85 -2.13 -26.49
N PHE A 142 22.12 -2.33 -25.38
CA PHE A 142 22.70 -2.54 -24.07
C PHE A 142 23.71 -3.71 -24.05
N LYS A 143 23.35 -4.83 -24.70
CA LYS A 143 24.24 -5.99 -24.86
C LYS A 143 25.54 -5.66 -25.60
N GLN A 144 25.49 -4.84 -26.66
CA GLN A 144 26.69 -4.44 -27.39
C GLN A 144 27.67 -3.67 -26.49
N ILE A 145 27.14 -2.85 -25.58
CA ILE A 145 27.93 -2.07 -24.63
C ILE A 145 28.52 -2.99 -23.55
N GLN A 146 27.73 -3.94 -23.02
CA GLN A 146 28.21 -4.96 -22.08
C GLN A 146 29.35 -5.79 -22.64
N ASP A 147 29.16 -6.36 -23.83
CA ASP A 147 30.16 -7.19 -24.49
C ASP A 147 31.47 -6.39 -24.67
N PHE A 148 31.37 -5.10 -25.02
CA PHE A 148 32.53 -4.22 -25.10
C PHE A 148 33.19 -3.95 -23.73
N LEU A 149 32.42 -3.63 -22.69
CA LEU A 149 32.97 -3.33 -21.37
C LEU A 149 33.65 -4.55 -20.74
N LEU A 150 33.16 -5.76 -21.01
CA LEU A 150 33.84 -6.99 -20.63
C LEU A 150 35.20 -7.15 -21.32
N GLU A 151 35.32 -6.78 -22.60
CA GLU A 151 36.61 -6.76 -23.32
C GLU A 151 37.55 -5.67 -22.78
N ALA A 152 37.01 -4.59 -22.22
CA ALA A 152 37.72 -3.41 -21.74
C ALA A 152 37.91 -3.36 -20.21
N ALA A 153 37.63 -4.44 -19.48
CA ALA A 153 37.53 -4.43 -18.01
C ALA A 153 38.82 -3.98 -17.29
N GLU A 154 39.99 -4.14 -17.91
CA GLU A 154 41.30 -3.77 -17.35
C GLU A 154 41.76 -2.36 -17.76
N LEU A 155 40.95 -1.63 -18.53
CA LEU A 155 41.31 -0.30 -19.02
C LEU A 155 40.82 0.79 -18.05
N PRO A 156 41.64 1.81 -17.76
CA PRO A 156 41.18 2.99 -17.03
C PRO A 156 40.04 3.70 -17.78
N LEU A 157 39.12 4.34 -17.04
CA LEU A 157 37.92 5.00 -17.57
C LEU A 157 38.15 5.78 -18.88
N PHE A 158 39.12 6.69 -18.92
CA PHE A 158 39.38 7.51 -20.12
C PHE A 158 39.85 6.70 -21.33
N GLU A 159 40.62 5.63 -21.12
CA GLU A 159 41.04 4.74 -22.19
C GLU A 159 39.88 3.84 -22.64
N THR A 160 39.02 3.41 -21.71
CA THR A 160 37.76 2.72 -22.02
C THR A 160 36.85 3.57 -22.91
N LEU A 161 36.65 4.85 -22.58
CA LEU A 161 35.83 5.75 -23.38
C LEU A 161 36.40 5.98 -24.79
N LYS A 162 37.73 6.16 -24.92
CA LYS A 162 38.39 6.27 -26.23
C LYS A 162 38.27 4.97 -27.05
N ALA A 163 38.50 3.82 -26.44
CA ALA A 163 38.34 2.52 -27.09
C ALA A 163 36.90 2.29 -27.55
N PHE A 164 35.92 2.78 -26.78
CA PHE A 164 34.51 2.72 -27.16
C PHE A 164 34.19 3.54 -28.41
N GLN A 165 34.81 4.72 -28.59
CA GLN A 165 34.67 5.50 -29.82
C GLN A 165 35.13 4.70 -31.05
N GLU A 166 36.24 3.98 -30.96
CA GLU A 166 36.72 3.11 -32.04
C GLU A 166 35.79 1.91 -32.27
N LYS A 167 35.22 1.33 -31.21
CA LYS A 167 34.20 0.27 -31.33
C LYS A 167 32.93 0.78 -32.06
N ILE A 168 32.49 2.01 -31.78
CA ILE A 168 31.36 2.64 -32.48
C ILE A 168 31.63 2.74 -33.99
N ARG A 169 32.85 3.11 -34.40
CA ARG A 169 33.23 3.18 -35.83
C ARG A 169 33.09 1.82 -36.52
N ASN A 170 33.42 0.74 -35.81
CA ASN A 170 33.29 -0.61 -36.31
C ASN A 170 31.82 -1.04 -36.46
N TRP A 171 30.94 -0.62 -35.56
CA TRP A 171 29.49 -0.89 -35.66
C TRP A 171 28.79 -0.10 -36.75
N LYS A 172 29.38 1.00 -37.25
CA LYS A 172 28.87 1.82 -38.37
C LYS A 172 27.46 2.41 -38.15
N LYS A 173 27.01 2.53 -36.89
CA LYS A 173 25.70 3.09 -36.52
C LYS A 173 25.87 4.50 -35.97
N LYS A 174 25.24 5.48 -36.62
CA LYS A 174 25.22 6.90 -36.18
C LYS A 174 26.60 7.43 -35.77
N VAL A 175 27.66 6.99 -36.46
CA VAL A 175 29.06 7.14 -36.03
C VAL A 175 29.41 8.58 -35.64
N PRO A 176 29.11 9.62 -36.46
CA PRO A 176 29.47 10.99 -36.10
C PRO A 176 28.81 11.46 -34.80
N SER A 177 27.52 11.16 -34.61
CA SER A 177 26.76 11.55 -33.43
C SER A 177 27.24 10.81 -32.19
N ASN A 178 27.34 9.48 -32.26
CA ASN A 178 27.72 8.63 -31.13
C ASN A 178 29.15 8.91 -30.66
N VAL A 179 30.11 9.02 -31.59
CA VAL A 179 31.50 9.38 -31.25
C VAL A 179 31.56 10.78 -30.62
N GLY A 180 30.80 11.73 -31.15
CA GLY A 180 30.72 13.09 -30.61
C GLY A 180 30.18 13.15 -29.19
N MET A 181 29.15 12.37 -28.86
CA MET A 181 28.59 12.31 -27.49
C MET A 181 29.59 11.72 -26.48
N VAL A 182 30.34 10.69 -26.88
CA VAL A 182 31.39 10.11 -26.03
C VAL A 182 32.57 11.08 -25.87
N GLU A 183 32.92 11.82 -26.93
CA GLU A 183 33.94 12.88 -26.88
C GLU A 183 33.52 13.99 -25.90
N MET A 184 32.25 14.41 -25.94
CA MET A 184 31.72 15.37 -24.98
C MET A 184 31.84 14.85 -23.54
N LEU A 185 31.50 13.60 -23.28
CA LEU A 185 31.69 13.00 -21.94
C LEU A 185 33.15 13.03 -21.49
N ILE A 186 34.07 12.64 -22.38
CA ILE A 186 35.51 12.69 -22.09
C ILE A 186 35.94 14.12 -21.72
N ASN A 187 35.48 15.13 -22.46
CA ASN A 187 35.87 16.51 -22.23
C ASN A 187 35.22 17.09 -20.96
N THR A 188 33.93 16.82 -20.72
CA THR A 188 33.25 17.19 -19.48
C THR A 188 33.94 16.60 -18.25
N LEU A 189 34.36 15.34 -18.29
CA LEU A 189 35.10 14.72 -17.18
C LEU A 189 36.51 15.29 -16.98
N LYS A 190 37.13 15.86 -18.02
CA LYS A 190 38.41 16.56 -17.91
C LYS A 190 38.24 17.98 -17.37
N ASP A 191 37.22 18.68 -17.84
CA ASP A 191 36.92 20.05 -17.41
C ASP A 191 36.60 20.07 -15.91
N HIS A 192 35.84 19.08 -15.43
CA HIS A 192 35.50 18.90 -14.02
C HIS A 192 36.39 17.86 -13.31
N HIS A 193 37.71 18.04 -13.43
CA HIS A 193 38.73 17.18 -12.85
C HIS A 193 38.68 17.08 -11.31
N GLU A 194 37.99 18.01 -10.65
CA GLU A 194 37.73 18.02 -9.21
C GLU A 194 36.74 16.94 -8.75
N LEU A 195 35.95 16.36 -9.67
CA LEU A 195 35.01 15.30 -9.32
C LEU A 195 35.77 14.00 -8.99
N PRO A 196 35.38 13.27 -7.92
CA PRO A 196 35.98 11.98 -7.60
C PRO A 196 35.89 11.01 -8.78
N LYS A 197 37.03 10.41 -9.13
CA LYS A 197 37.13 9.45 -10.23
C LYS A 197 36.83 8.04 -9.71
N MET A 198 36.03 7.31 -10.47
CA MET A 198 35.72 5.90 -10.26
C MET A 198 35.89 5.19 -11.60
N GLU A 199 36.45 3.99 -11.63
CA GLU A 199 36.79 3.31 -12.90
C GLU A 199 35.55 2.91 -13.69
N ASP A 200 34.57 2.31 -13.01
CA ASP A 200 33.35 1.77 -13.63
C ASP A 200 32.15 2.72 -13.59
N TYR A 201 32.34 3.94 -13.06
CA TYR A 201 31.26 4.88 -12.81
C TYR A 201 31.58 6.28 -13.30
N VAL A 202 30.52 7.01 -13.67
CA VAL A 202 30.61 8.44 -14.03
C VAL A 202 29.63 9.27 -13.20
N PRO A 203 29.99 10.52 -12.86
CA PRO A 203 29.09 11.42 -12.14
C PRO A 203 27.82 11.71 -12.96
N VAL A 204 26.65 11.59 -12.33
CA VAL A 204 25.35 11.92 -12.95
C VAL A 204 25.33 13.37 -13.44
N ALA A 205 25.91 14.29 -12.66
CA ALA A 205 26.00 15.70 -13.03
C ALA A 205 26.75 15.91 -14.36
N ALA A 206 27.85 15.20 -14.60
CA ALA A 206 28.60 15.29 -15.85
C ALA A 206 27.78 14.81 -17.05
N VAL A 207 27.03 13.70 -16.89
CA VAL A 207 26.19 13.17 -17.97
C VAL A 207 24.99 14.10 -18.24
N LEU A 208 24.37 14.63 -17.18
CA LEU A 208 23.27 15.57 -17.30
C LEU A 208 23.71 16.90 -17.94
N GLU A 209 24.93 17.38 -17.70
CA GLU A 209 25.45 18.59 -18.35
C GLU A 209 25.46 18.46 -19.88
N ILE A 210 25.85 17.30 -20.40
CA ILE A 210 25.83 17.01 -21.86
C ILE A 210 24.41 17.10 -22.41
N PHE A 211 23.41 16.65 -21.65
CA PHE A 211 22.01 16.63 -22.07
C PHE A 211 21.33 18.00 -21.91
N LEU A 212 21.54 18.68 -20.78
CA LEU A 212 20.93 19.95 -20.45
C LEU A 212 21.62 21.12 -21.17
N GLY A 213 22.92 20.98 -21.48
CA GLY A 213 23.73 22.02 -22.11
C GLY A 213 23.60 23.35 -21.37
N ARG A 214 23.41 24.44 -22.13
CA ARG A 214 23.29 25.81 -21.58
C ARG A 214 21.98 26.09 -20.82
N ARG A 215 21.14 25.09 -20.56
CA ARG A 215 19.90 25.28 -19.78
C ARG A 215 20.19 25.43 -18.30
N VAL A 216 21.31 24.88 -17.82
CA VAL A 216 21.73 24.91 -16.42
C VAL A 216 23.24 25.06 -16.35
N GLU A 217 23.71 25.96 -15.50
CA GLU A 217 25.12 26.10 -15.20
C GLU A 217 25.60 24.91 -14.34
N PHE A 218 26.80 24.38 -14.64
CA PHE A 218 27.31 23.20 -13.95
C PHE A 218 27.31 23.28 -12.42
N PRO A 219 27.66 24.43 -11.77
CA PRO A 219 27.60 24.54 -10.31
C PRO A 219 26.21 24.30 -9.72
N ASP A 220 25.15 24.73 -10.41
CA ASP A 220 23.76 24.52 -9.98
C ASP A 220 23.35 23.06 -10.14
N LEU A 221 23.75 22.43 -11.25
CA LEU A 221 23.54 21.01 -11.49
C LEU A 221 24.26 20.15 -10.44
N LEU A 222 25.51 20.48 -10.12
CA LEU A 222 26.30 19.80 -9.09
C LEU A 222 25.65 19.94 -7.71
N LYS A 223 25.17 21.14 -7.37
CA LYS A 223 24.45 21.42 -6.12
C LYS A 223 23.14 20.64 -6.03
N ALA A 224 22.38 20.54 -7.13
CA ALA A 224 21.18 19.73 -7.19
C ALA A 224 21.51 18.24 -7.01
N SER A 225 22.54 17.75 -7.70
CA SER A 225 22.97 16.35 -7.64
C SER A 225 23.44 15.91 -6.25
N LYS A 226 24.09 16.79 -5.47
CA LYS A 226 24.52 16.47 -4.10
C LYS A 226 23.37 16.34 -3.11
N LYS A 227 22.25 17.01 -3.40
CA LYS A 227 21.13 17.12 -2.48
C LYS A 227 19.94 16.22 -2.85
N GLU A 228 19.91 15.65 -4.05
CA GLU A 228 18.84 14.77 -4.52
C GLU A 228 19.32 13.32 -4.60
N GLY A 229 18.42 12.38 -4.33
CA GLY A 229 18.74 10.94 -4.36
C GLY A 229 18.50 10.26 -5.71
N THR A 230 17.94 10.96 -6.70
CA THR A 230 17.53 10.43 -8.01
C THR A 230 17.75 11.46 -9.12
N ILE A 231 17.87 11.01 -10.36
CA ILE A 231 17.89 11.91 -11.52
C ILE A 231 16.56 12.65 -11.62
N HIS A 232 15.45 11.98 -11.33
CA HIS A 232 14.14 12.63 -11.31
C HIS A 232 14.08 13.79 -10.32
N GLY A 233 14.53 13.59 -9.08
CA GLY A 233 14.62 14.64 -8.08
C GLY A 233 15.50 15.80 -8.55
N ILE A 234 16.64 15.52 -9.18
CA ILE A 234 17.53 16.56 -9.75
C ILE A 234 16.76 17.41 -10.77
N ILE A 235 16.05 16.78 -11.71
CA ILE A 235 15.30 17.49 -12.74
C ILE A 235 14.16 18.32 -12.13
N LEU A 236 13.43 17.78 -11.15
CA LEU A 236 12.38 18.53 -10.44
C LEU A 236 12.93 19.74 -9.70
N ARG A 237 14.06 19.59 -8.99
CA ARG A 237 14.70 20.68 -8.26
C ARG A 237 15.21 21.80 -9.16
N LEU A 238 15.64 21.46 -10.38
CA LEU A 238 16.12 22.45 -11.35
C LEU A 238 14.97 23.19 -12.06
N ASP A 239 13.72 22.73 -11.91
CA ASP A 239 12.51 23.35 -12.46
C ASP A 239 12.63 23.71 -13.96
N LEU A 240 13.10 22.73 -14.75
CA LEU A 240 13.37 22.93 -16.17
C LEU A 240 12.21 22.47 -17.05
N ASP A 241 11.80 23.32 -17.98
CA ASP A 241 10.97 22.89 -19.10
C ASP A 241 11.84 22.18 -20.16
N LEU A 242 11.76 20.85 -20.18
CA LEU A 242 12.56 19.99 -21.04
C LEU A 242 11.75 19.54 -22.26
N PRO A 243 12.23 19.70 -23.51
CA PRO A 243 11.57 19.13 -24.69
C PRO A 243 11.41 17.61 -24.60
N HIS A 244 10.40 17.06 -25.29
CA HIS A 244 10.11 15.61 -25.27
C HIS A 244 11.33 14.73 -25.59
N GLU A 245 12.10 15.09 -26.63
CA GLU A 245 13.32 14.36 -27.01
C GLU A 245 14.36 14.29 -25.87
N LEU A 246 14.52 15.39 -25.13
CA LEU A 246 15.44 15.46 -24.01
C LEU A 246 14.93 14.63 -22.82
N ARG A 247 13.61 14.65 -22.56
CA ARG A 247 12.98 13.78 -21.54
C ARG A 247 13.22 12.30 -21.85
N GLU A 248 13.07 11.88 -23.10
CA GLU A 248 13.33 10.49 -23.51
C GLU A 248 14.80 10.08 -23.37
N ARG A 249 15.75 10.99 -23.62
CA ARG A 249 17.18 10.73 -23.37
C ARG A 249 17.49 10.59 -21.89
N ILE A 250 16.99 11.51 -21.06
CA ILE A 250 17.16 11.45 -19.59
C ILE A 250 16.47 10.22 -19.01
N LYS A 251 15.32 9.80 -19.55
CA LYS A 251 14.61 8.58 -19.16
C LYS A 251 15.49 7.33 -19.25
N LYS A 252 16.39 7.24 -20.24
CA LYS A 252 17.36 6.12 -20.35
C LYS A 252 18.35 6.05 -19.19
N LEU A 253 18.61 7.17 -18.51
CA LEU A 253 19.45 7.19 -17.31
C LEU A 253 18.72 6.69 -16.06
N LYS A 254 17.38 6.73 -16.07
CA LYS A 254 16.53 6.27 -14.96
C LYS A 254 16.30 4.77 -15.07
N ALA A 255 15.93 4.12 -13.97
CA ALA A 255 15.50 2.71 -13.97
C ALA A 255 13.98 2.62 -14.12
N ASN A 256 13.33 1.79 -13.31
CA ASN A 256 11.88 1.71 -13.25
C ASN A 256 11.32 3.02 -12.73
N THR A 257 10.47 3.66 -13.54
CA THR A 257 9.81 4.92 -13.16
C THR A 257 8.30 4.80 -13.24
N PHE A 258 7.61 5.67 -12.52
CA PHE A 258 6.18 5.92 -12.69
C PHE A 258 5.95 6.40 -14.13
N GLN A 259 5.21 5.58 -14.89
CA GLN A 259 4.78 5.88 -16.26
C GLN A 259 3.38 6.48 -16.23
N GLU A 260 2.99 7.17 -17.31
CA GLU A 260 1.66 7.77 -17.48
C GLU A 260 0.52 6.79 -17.17
N GLY A 261 0.53 5.58 -17.75
CA GLY A 261 -0.51 4.58 -17.47
C GLY A 261 -0.54 4.08 -16.03
N VAL A 262 0.60 4.03 -15.33
CA VAL A 262 0.65 3.69 -13.90
C VAL A 262 0.02 4.80 -13.07
N ILE A 263 0.33 6.06 -13.41
CA ILE A 263 -0.20 7.23 -12.72
C ILE A 263 -1.72 7.34 -12.97
N SER A 264 -2.19 7.15 -14.20
CA SER A 264 -3.63 7.13 -14.52
C SER A 264 -4.38 6.09 -13.67
N ASN A 265 -3.93 4.84 -13.66
CA ASN A 265 -4.54 3.77 -12.87
C ASN A 265 -4.50 4.04 -11.35
N MET A 266 -3.44 4.72 -10.89
CA MET A 266 -3.32 5.16 -9.50
C MET A 266 -4.37 6.21 -9.16
N LEU A 267 -4.45 7.28 -9.95
CA LEU A 267 -5.38 8.39 -9.72
C LEU A 267 -6.84 7.95 -9.87
N GLU A 268 -7.14 7.07 -10.82
CA GLU A 268 -8.46 6.45 -10.98
C GLU A 268 -8.85 5.63 -9.75
N GLY A 269 -7.94 4.80 -9.23
CA GLY A 269 -8.16 4.04 -8.00
C GLY A 269 -8.39 4.93 -6.78
N ILE A 270 -7.58 6.00 -6.63
CA ILE A 270 -7.75 6.99 -5.56
C ILE A 270 -9.12 7.66 -5.66
N LYS A 271 -9.54 8.06 -6.86
CA LYS A 271 -10.85 8.67 -7.08
C LYS A 271 -11.98 7.71 -6.74
N ALA A 272 -11.92 6.46 -7.22
CA ALA A 272 -12.92 5.43 -6.92
C ALA A 272 -13.00 5.11 -5.43
N SER A 273 -11.87 5.15 -4.71
CA SER A 273 -11.83 4.85 -3.28
C SER A 273 -12.64 5.82 -2.41
N LYS A 274 -12.89 7.05 -2.88
CA LYS A 274 -13.69 8.04 -2.14
C LYS A 274 -15.14 7.58 -1.92
N GLU A 275 -15.63 6.71 -2.80
CA GLU A 275 -16.99 6.15 -2.75
C GLU A 275 -17.13 4.93 -1.83
N GLN A 276 -16.05 4.47 -1.19
CA GLN A 276 -16.12 3.30 -0.31
C GLN A 276 -17.04 3.58 0.90
N ALA A 277 -17.76 2.54 1.34
CA ALA A 277 -18.67 2.62 2.47
C ALA A 277 -17.93 2.87 3.79
N PHE A 278 -18.63 3.46 4.77
CA PHE A 278 -18.02 3.85 6.05
C PHE A 278 -17.37 2.68 6.79
N GLU A 279 -17.93 1.48 6.77
CA GLU A 279 -17.31 0.31 7.40
C GLU A 279 -15.92 -0.02 6.84
N LYS A 280 -15.72 0.18 5.54
CA LYS A 280 -14.43 -0.02 4.88
C LYS A 280 -13.45 1.08 5.23
N VAL A 281 -13.91 2.34 5.26
CA VAL A 281 -13.10 3.47 5.73
C VAL A 281 -12.66 3.24 7.18
N LEU A 282 -13.57 2.84 8.06
CA LEU A 282 -13.26 2.54 9.46
C LEU A 282 -12.26 1.39 9.61
N PHE A 283 -12.40 0.33 8.79
CA PHE A 283 -11.40 -0.74 8.74
C PHE A 283 -10.04 -0.22 8.24
N ALA A 284 -10.03 0.63 7.21
CA ALA A 284 -8.84 1.21 6.61
C ALA A 284 -8.02 2.08 7.57
N LEU A 285 -8.67 2.76 8.53
CA LEU A 285 -7.99 3.57 9.56
C LEU A 285 -6.95 2.77 10.37
N GLY A 286 -7.07 1.44 10.42
CA GLY A 286 -6.09 0.56 11.04
C GLY A 286 -6.04 0.71 12.55
N ILE A 287 -7.21 0.81 13.20
CA ILE A 287 -7.33 0.85 14.66
C ILE A 287 -6.85 -0.50 15.21
N ARG A 288 -5.94 -0.47 16.19
CA ARG A 288 -5.29 -1.68 16.70
C ARG A 288 -6.33 -2.70 17.20
N ASN A 289 -6.15 -3.98 16.86
CA ASN A 289 -7.02 -5.10 17.20
C ASN A 289 -8.41 -5.08 16.54
N ILE A 290 -8.76 -4.06 15.76
CA ILE A 290 -10.02 -4.01 15.02
C ILE A 290 -9.82 -4.64 13.64
N GLY A 291 -10.43 -5.80 13.43
CA GLY A 291 -10.55 -6.43 12.11
C GLY A 291 -11.79 -5.93 11.36
N GLU A 292 -11.94 -6.36 10.10
CA GLU A 292 -13.04 -5.95 9.22
C GLU A 292 -14.42 -6.17 9.84
N ASN A 293 -14.68 -7.36 10.39
CA ASN A 293 -15.99 -7.68 10.99
C ASN A 293 -16.32 -6.74 12.16
N THR A 294 -15.31 -6.43 12.98
CA THR A 294 -15.47 -5.51 14.11
C THR A 294 -15.69 -4.08 13.61
N ALA A 295 -14.98 -3.63 12.58
CA ALA A 295 -15.20 -2.32 11.95
C ALA A 295 -16.62 -2.22 11.38
N GLN A 296 -17.10 -3.25 10.67
CA GLN A 296 -18.47 -3.29 10.16
C GLN A 296 -19.52 -3.23 11.29
N LEU A 297 -19.31 -3.99 12.36
CA LEU A 297 -20.19 -3.98 13.52
C LEU A 297 -20.26 -2.60 14.18
N LEU A 298 -19.10 -1.96 14.40
CA LEU A 298 -19.02 -0.62 14.99
C LEU A 298 -19.66 0.43 14.08
N ALA A 299 -19.36 0.40 12.78
CA ALA A 299 -19.95 1.32 11.81
C ALA A 299 -21.48 1.21 11.82
N ARG A 300 -22.04 0.00 11.78
CA ARG A 300 -23.49 -0.24 11.81
C ARG A 300 -24.13 0.18 13.12
N HIS A 301 -23.47 -0.06 14.24
CA HIS A 301 -24.00 0.29 15.56
C HIS A 301 -24.04 1.80 15.79
N PHE A 302 -22.96 2.51 15.45
CA PHE A 302 -22.86 3.95 15.73
C PHE A 302 -23.31 4.83 14.57
N GLY A 303 -23.29 4.35 13.33
CA GLY A 303 -23.72 5.07 12.14
C GLY A 303 -22.76 6.15 11.64
N SER A 304 -21.95 6.77 12.51
CA SER A 304 -20.91 7.73 12.13
C SER A 304 -19.66 7.65 13.02
N ILE A 305 -18.54 8.17 12.51
CA ILE A 305 -17.29 8.23 13.27
C ILE A 305 -17.41 9.14 14.49
N GLU A 306 -18.18 10.22 14.43
CA GLU A 306 -18.44 11.13 15.55
C GLU A 306 -19.16 10.41 16.69
N LYS A 307 -20.19 9.63 16.36
CA LYS A 307 -20.95 8.85 17.35
C LYS A 307 -20.07 7.76 17.98
N LEU A 308 -19.22 7.11 17.18
CA LEU A 308 -18.24 6.15 17.69
C LEU A 308 -17.20 6.81 18.60
N GLN A 309 -16.69 7.99 18.21
CA GLN A 309 -15.72 8.76 19.00
C GLN A 309 -16.29 9.23 20.34
N ALA A 310 -17.57 9.61 20.37
CA ALA A 310 -18.25 10.05 21.58
C ALA A 310 -18.76 8.89 22.47
N ALA A 311 -18.61 7.64 22.03
CA ALA A 311 -19.13 6.48 22.74
C ALA A 311 -18.43 6.28 24.10
N SER A 312 -19.22 6.02 25.13
CA SER A 312 -18.71 5.65 26.45
C SER A 312 -18.18 4.21 26.47
N THR A 313 -17.32 3.91 27.45
CA THR A 313 -16.82 2.53 27.70
C THR A 313 -17.98 1.53 27.83
N GLU A 314 -19.04 1.89 28.56
CA GLU A 314 -20.23 1.03 28.75
C GLU A 314 -20.92 0.73 27.41
N GLN A 315 -21.19 1.75 26.61
CA GLN A 315 -21.82 1.59 25.28
C GLN A 315 -20.97 0.73 24.33
N LEU A 316 -19.65 0.79 24.44
CA LEU A 316 -18.75 -0.05 23.62
C LEU A 316 -18.75 -1.51 24.12
N LEU A 317 -18.75 -1.74 25.44
CA LEU A 317 -18.77 -3.08 26.03
C LEU A 317 -20.09 -3.82 25.82
N ASP A 318 -21.20 -3.11 25.65
CA ASP A 318 -22.51 -3.69 25.34
C ASP A 318 -22.57 -4.35 23.95
N ILE A 319 -21.60 -4.04 23.07
CA ILE A 319 -21.54 -4.59 21.72
C ILE A 319 -20.94 -6.01 21.77
N ASN A 320 -21.72 -7.00 21.33
CA ASN A 320 -21.25 -8.39 21.27
C ASN A 320 -20.01 -8.53 20.37
N GLY A 321 -18.91 -9.02 20.94
CA GLY A 321 -17.62 -9.16 20.26
C GLY A 321 -16.65 -8.01 20.55
N VAL A 322 -17.07 -6.98 21.28
CA VAL A 322 -16.20 -5.91 21.78
C VAL A 322 -15.85 -6.17 23.25
N GLY A 323 -14.57 -6.41 23.53
CA GLY A 323 -14.04 -6.55 24.88
C GLY A 323 -13.16 -5.37 25.30
N GLU A 324 -12.71 -5.35 26.55
CA GLU A 324 -11.92 -4.25 27.13
C GLU A 324 -10.68 -3.86 26.29
N ILE A 325 -10.00 -4.84 25.69
CA ILE A 325 -8.84 -4.61 24.82
C ILE A 325 -9.22 -3.76 23.59
N LEU A 326 -10.40 -4.01 23.00
CA LEU A 326 -10.88 -3.25 21.84
C LEU A 326 -11.33 -1.85 22.26
N VAL A 327 -12.03 -1.74 23.40
CA VAL A 327 -12.42 -0.45 23.96
C VAL A 327 -11.20 0.45 24.18
N GLN A 328 -10.15 -0.08 24.82
CA GLN A 328 -8.92 0.67 25.03
C GLN A 328 -8.26 1.07 23.69
N SER A 329 -8.19 0.16 22.72
CA SER A 329 -7.67 0.48 21.39
C SER A 329 -8.43 1.62 20.70
N ILE A 330 -9.76 1.64 20.81
CA ILE A 330 -10.63 2.69 20.24
C ILE A 330 -10.36 4.03 20.93
N GLN A 331 -10.32 4.03 22.26
CA GLN A 331 -10.07 5.23 23.06
C GLN A 331 -8.68 5.79 22.81
N ASP A 332 -7.64 4.95 22.81
CA ASP A 332 -6.26 5.34 22.50
C ASP A 332 -6.15 5.95 21.09
N PHE A 333 -6.86 5.36 20.12
CA PHE A 333 -6.86 5.86 18.75
C PHE A 333 -7.46 7.27 18.67
N PHE A 334 -8.63 7.50 19.26
CA PHE A 334 -9.28 8.81 19.23
C PHE A 334 -8.64 9.84 20.17
N ALA A 335 -7.89 9.44 21.19
CA ALA A 335 -7.14 10.34 22.04
C ALA A 335 -5.91 10.97 21.33
N SER A 336 -5.40 10.32 20.28
CA SER A 336 -4.27 10.84 19.49
C SER A 336 -4.69 11.99 18.58
N SER A 337 -4.06 13.16 18.77
CA SER A 337 -4.25 14.33 17.90
C SER A 337 -3.86 14.07 16.45
N GLU A 338 -2.90 13.17 16.20
CA GLU A 338 -2.49 12.82 14.84
C GLU A 338 -3.56 11.99 14.13
N ASN A 339 -4.17 11.02 14.81
CA ASN A 339 -5.29 10.27 14.25
C ASN A 339 -6.51 11.17 14.01
N GLN A 340 -6.77 12.13 14.91
CA GLN A 340 -7.80 13.14 14.69
C GLN A 340 -7.51 13.97 13.43
N ASN A 341 -6.27 14.39 13.22
CA ASN A 341 -5.87 15.11 12.01
C ASN A 341 -6.07 14.26 10.75
N LEU A 342 -5.68 12.98 10.79
CA LEU A 342 -5.88 12.03 9.68
C LEU A 342 -7.36 11.92 9.30
N ILE A 343 -8.25 11.75 10.28
CA ILE A 343 -9.71 11.70 10.03
C ILE A 343 -10.17 12.98 9.35
N GLN A 344 -9.77 14.16 9.86
CA GLN A 344 -10.20 15.43 9.30
C GLN A 344 -9.68 15.64 7.87
N ARG A 345 -8.44 15.25 7.58
CA ARG A 345 -7.88 15.30 6.23
C ARG A 345 -8.64 14.38 5.28
N LEU A 346 -8.86 13.13 5.66
CA LEU A 346 -9.63 12.19 4.84
C LEU A 346 -11.06 12.70 4.58
N LYS A 347 -11.73 13.28 5.59
CA LYS A 347 -13.03 13.94 5.40
C LYS A 347 -12.97 15.08 4.40
N SER A 348 -11.92 15.92 4.46
CA SER A 348 -11.75 17.03 3.52
C SER A 348 -11.53 16.58 2.07
N HIS A 349 -11.05 15.35 1.86
CA HIS A 349 -10.96 14.72 0.54
C HIS A 349 -12.23 14.00 0.08
N GLY A 350 -13.28 14.01 0.89
CA GLY A 350 -14.61 13.49 0.55
C GLY A 350 -14.86 12.03 0.91
N LEU A 351 -14.03 11.40 1.75
CA LEU A 351 -14.30 10.03 2.21
C LEU A 351 -15.55 9.97 3.11
N HIS A 352 -16.29 8.87 3.01
CA HIS A 352 -17.50 8.66 3.81
C HIS A 352 -17.17 8.18 5.23
N PHE A 353 -17.55 8.97 6.22
CA PHE A 353 -17.41 8.66 7.65
C PHE A 353 -18.75 8.42 8.35
N GLU A 354 -19.80 8.27 7.56
CA GLU A 354 -21.15 7.97 8.01
C GLU A 354 -21.76 6.92 7.08
N ILE A 355 -22.61 6.05 7.62
CA ILE A 355 -23.42 5.16 6.81
C ILE A 355 -24.40 6.02 6.02
N GLN A 356 -24.31 5.96 4.69
CA GLN A 356 -25.34 6.54 3.83
C GLN A 356 -26.66 5.83 4.14
N GLU A 357 -27.69 6.60 4.52
CA GLU A 357 -28.99 6.10 4.96
C GLU A 357 -29.71 5.30 3.87
N ASP A 358 -29.35 4.02 3.69
CA ASP A 358 -30.11 3.10 2.84
C ASP A 358 -30.14 1.65 3.37
N LEU A 359 -29.51 1.39 4.51
CA LEU A 359 -29.58 0.07 5.18
C LEU A 359 -30.63 -0.01 6.29
N ASN A 360 -31.02 1.13 6.87
CA ASN A 360 -31.94 1.21 8.02
C ASN A 360 -33.24 1.98 7.73
N ALA A 361 -33.49 2.37 6.47
CA ALA A 361 -34.84 2.74 6.11
C ALA A 361 -35.71 1.49 6.31
N ILE A 362 -36.76 1.60 7.13
CA ILE A 362 -37.81 0.59 7.19
C ILE A 362 -38.33 0.44 5.76
N LYS A 363 -37.89 -0.63 5.07
CA LYS A 363 -38.26 -0.90 3.67
C LYS A 363 -39.74 -1.21 3.59
N SER A 364 -40.27 -1.87 4.62
CA SER A 364 -41.70 -2.04 4.84
C SER A 364 -42.00 -2.39 6.30
N GLN A 365 -43.29 -2.42 6.66
CA GLN A 365 -43.76 -2.92 7.95
C GLN A 365 -44.37 -4.33 7.84
N ALA A 366 -44.00 -5.09 6.80
CA ALA A 366 -44.58 -6.40 6.50
C ALA A 366 -44.39 -7.41 7.65
N LEU A 367 -43.33 -7.26 8.44
CA LEU A 367 -43.00 -8.12 9.57
C LEU A 367 -43.23 -7.44 10.92
N ALA A 368 -43.95 -6.31 10.97
CA ALA A 368 -44.20 -5.56 12.20
C ALA A 368 -44.77 -6.45 13.32
N GLY A 369 -44.07 -6.47 14.45
CA GLY A 369 -44.45 -7.26 15.64
C GLY A 369 -44.19 -8.77 15.54
N LYS A 370 -43.57 -9.25 14.45
CA LYS A 370 -43.24 -10.67 14.25
C LYS A 370 -41.89 -11.02 14.86
N ARG A 371 -41.82 -12.16 15.54
CA ARG A 371 -40.58 -12.74 16.09
C ARG A 371 -40.14 -13.92 15.25
N ILE A 372 -39.02 -13.77 14.55
CA ILE A 372 -38.60 -14.66 13.47
C ILE A 372 -37.21 -15.23 13.77
N LEU A 373 -36.98 -16.48 13.40
CA LEU A 373 -35.67 -17.14 13.46
C LEU A 373 -35.38 -17.73 12.07
N ALA A 374 -34.12 -17.75 11.65
CA ALA A 374 -33.68 -18.55 10.50
C ALA A 374 -32.80 -19.72 10.94
N SER A 375 -32.96 -20.87 10.28
CA SER A 375 -32.18 -22.07 10.60
C SER A 375 -31.93 -22.93 9.36
N GLY A 376 -30.68 -23.31 9.14
CA GLY A 376 -30.24 -23.95 7.89
C GLY A 376 -29.43 -22.98 7.02
N LYS A 377 -29.03 -23.44 5.84
CA LYS A 377 -28.41 -22.63 4.79
C LYS A 377 -29.52 -22.04 3.91
N LEU A 378 -29.55 -20.71 3.82
CA LEU A 378 -30.48 -19.98 2.97
C LEU A 378 -29.85 -19.75 1.58
N GLU A 379 -30.68 -19.69 0.55
CA GLU A 379 -30.28 -19.51 -0.85
C GLU A 379 -29.96 -18.05 -1.17
N ASN A 380 -30.76 -17.10 -0.66
CA ASN A 380 -30.68 -15.68 -0.98
C ASN A 380 -30.04 -14.83 0.12
N PHE A 381 -29.85 -15.39 1.32
CA PHE A 381 -29.32 -14.64 2.47
C PHE A 381 -28.16 -15.32 3.16
N LYS A 382 -27.12 -14.56 3.50
CA LYS A 382 -26.19 -14.97 4.56
C LYS A 382 -26.83 -14.78 5.94
N ARG A 383 -26.22 -15.43 6.94
CA ARG A 383 -26.76 -15.48 8.30
C ARG A 383 -26.88 -14.13 9.01
N ASP A 384 -25.97 -13.20 8.72
CA ASP A 384 -26.05 -11.84 9.25
C ASP A 384 -26.98 -10.96 8.39
N GLU A 385 -27.01 -11.20 7.08
CA GLU A 385 -27.89 -10.49 6.13
C GLU A 385 -29.38 -10.74 6.41
N ILE A 386 -29.78 -11.98 6.75
CA ILE A 386 -31.19 -12.29 7.08
C ILE A 386 -31.67 -11.57 8.34
N LYS A 387 -30.77 -11.36 9.31
CA LYS A 387 -31.09 -10.64 10.55
C LYS A 387 -31.40 -9.18 10.23
N ASP A 388 -30.51 -8.54 9.50
CA ASP A 388 -30.66 -7.15 9.08
C ASP A 388 -31.91 -6.99 8.20
N PHE A 389 -32.16 -7.95 7.30
CA PHE A 389 -33.32 -7.96 6.41
C PHE A 389 -34.65 -8.06 7.18
N VAL A 390 -34.75 -8.95 8.17
CA VAL A 390 -35.94 -9.05 9.04
C VAL A 390 -36.19 -7.74 9.79
N GLN A 391 -35.14 -7.11 10.29
CA GLN A 391 -35.23 -5.83 11.01
C GLN A 391 -35.66 -4.68 10.08
N ALA A 392 -35.12 -4.62 8.86
CA ALA A 392 -35.48 -3.63 7.86
C ALA A 392 -36.96 -3.72 7.40
N HIS A 393 -37.64 -4.85 7.64
CA HIS A 393 -39.05 -5.05 7.33
C HIS A 393 -39.96 -5.00 8.58
N GLY A 394 -39.46 -4.48 9.70
CA GLY A 394 -40.22 -4.26 10.94
C GLY A 394 -40.28 -5.46 11.90
N GLY A 395 -39.56 -6.55 11.59
CA GLY A 395 -39.55 -7.78 12.39
C GLY A 395 -38.45 -7.82 13.46
N GLN A 396 -38.65 -8.70 14.45
CA GLN A 396 -37.68 -8.99 15.50
C GLN A 396 -37.02 -10.33 15.24
N TYR A 397 -35.71 -10.33 14.97
CA TYR A 397 -34.94 -11.57 14.84
C TYR A 397 -34.58 -12.16 16.21
N ILE A 398 -34.85 -13.44 16.43
CA ILE A 398 -34.60 -14.18 17.67
C ILE A 398 -33.62 -15.32 17.38
N SER A 399 -32.61 -15.52 18.24
CA SER A 399 -31.52 -16.48 18.00
C SER A 399 -31.80 -17.91 18.46
N ALA A 400 -32.91 -18.15 19.18
CA ALA A 400 -33.24 -19.44 19.79
C ALA A 400 -34.71 -19.83 19.58
N VAL A 401 -34.95 -21.13 19.43
CA VAL A 401 -36.31 -21.68 19.31
C VAL A 401 -37.05 -21.53 20.65
N SER A 402 -38.14 -20.77 20.64
CA SER A 402 -39.02 -20.51 21.79
C SER A 402 -40.50 -20.52 21.35
N LYS A 403 -41.43 -20.69 22.30
CA LYS A 403 -42.89 -20.63 22.04
C LYS A 403 -43.38 -19.28 21.52
N ASN A 404 -42.54 -18.27 21.66
CA ASN A 404 -42.83 -16.90 21.34
C ASN A 404 -42.54 -16.57 19.86
N LEU A 405 -41.89 -17.46 19.11
CA LEU A 405 -41.65 -17.26 17.68
C LEU A 405 -42.97 -17.30 16.90
N ASP A 406 -43.12 -16.38 15.96
CA ASP A 406 -44.20 -16.42 14.98
C ASP A 406 -43.94 -17.49 13.92
N PHE A 407 -42.69 -17.59 13.43
CA PHE A 407 -42.26 -18.66 12.52
C PHE A 407 -40.73 -18.79 12.45
N ILE A 408 -40.27 -19.90 11.88
CA ILE A 408 -38.87 -20.16 11.53
C ILE A 408 -38.74 -20.26 10.01
N ILE A 409 -37.75 -19.57 9.45
CA ILE A 409 -37.34 -19.72 8.05
C ILE A 409 -36.44 -20.96 7.97
N GLU A 410 -36.95 -22.03 7.35
CA GLU A 410 -36.25 -23.30 7.17
C GLU A 410 -35.40 -23.24 5.89
N GLY A 411 -34.08 -23.31 6.07
CA GLY A 411 -33.11 -23.47 4.99
C GLY A 411 -32.58 -24.90 4.89
N GLU A 412 -31.81 -25.15 3.83
CA GLU A 412 -31.17 -26.44 3.57
C GLU A 412 -30.30 -26.88 4.76
N GLY A 413 -30.45 -28.14 5.20
CA GLY A 413 -29.63 -28.67 6.31
C GLY A 413 -29.98 -28.11 7.69
N MET A 414 -31.23 -27.67 7.93
CA MET A 414 -31.69 -27.34 9.28
C MET A 414 -31.42 -28.50 10.27
N GLY A 415 -30.69 -28.20 11.35
CA GLY A 415 -30.27 -29.20 12.32
C GLY A 415 -31.45 -29.87 13.07
N PRO A 416 -31.38 -31.20 13.32
CA PRO A 416 -32.51 -31.99 13.83
C PRO A 416 -33.00 -31.51 15.21
N SER A 417 -32.10 -31.07 16.09
CA SER A 417 -32.45 -30.57 17.43
C SER A 417 -33.36 -29.33 17.39
N LYS A 418 -33.18 -28.42 16.43
CA LYS A 418 -34.03 -27.22 16.29
C LYS A 418 -35.37 -27.57 15.66
N LYS A 419 -35.38 -28.49 14.69
CA LYS A 419 -36.59 -28.97 14.02
C LYS A 419 -37.53 -29.67 15.01
N GLU A 420 -37.03 -30.65 15.76
CA GLU A 420 -37.82 -31.34 16.79
C GLU A 420 -38.33 -30.38 17.88
N LYS A 421 -37.53 -29.37 18.24
CA LYS A 421 -37.94 -28.37 19.24
C LYS A 421 -39.02 -27.44 18.69
N ALA A 422 -38.96 -27.07 17.41
CA ALA A 422 -40.00 -26.27 16.77
C ALA A 422 -41.34 -27.03 16.70
N GLU A 423 -41.29 -28.30 16.28
CA GLU A 423 -42.46 -29.20 16.23
C GLU A 423 -43.09 -29.39 17.61
N LYS A 424 -42.30 -29.67 18.65
CA LYS A 424 -42.78 -29.80 20.04
C LYS A 424 -43.42 -28.53 20.60
N LEU A 425 -42.95 -27.37 20.17
CA LEU A 425 -43.47 -26.08 20.61
C LEU A 425 -44.59 -25.55 19.71
N GLY A 426 -44.91 -26.25 18.61
CA GLY A 426 -45.93 -25.87 17.65
C GLY A 426 -45.59 -24.59 16.86
N VAL A 427 -44.30 -24.29 16.68
CA VAL A 427 -43.86 -23.10 15.95
C VAL A 427 -43.88 -23.40 14.45
N PRO A 428 -44.57 -22.59 13.62
CA PRO A 428 -44.60 -22.77 12.17
C PRO A 428 -43.19 -22.68 11.55
N MET A 429 -42.92 -23.55 10.58
CA MET A 429 -41.71 -23.53 9.76
C MET A 429 -42.14 -23.23 8.33
N ILE A 430 -41.53 -22.21 7.72
CA ILE A 430 -41.83 -21.77 6.35
C ILE A 430 -40.57 -21.82 5.51
N SER A 431 -40.72 -21.99 4.20
CA SER A 431 -39.58 -21.91 3.29
C SER A 431 -39.09 -20.46 3.12
N GLU A 432 -37.88 -20.33 2.59
CA GLU A 432 -37.33 -19.02 2.24
C GLU A 432 -38.16 -18.30 1.15
N GLU A 433 -38.69 -19.03 0.17
CA GLU A 433 -39.59 -18.47 -0.84
C GLU A 433 -40.90 -17.94 -0.24
N GLU A 434 -41.46 -18.65 0.73
CA GLU A 434 -42.66 -18.21 1.45
C GLU A 434 -42.38 -16.96 2.27
N PHE A 435 -41.21 -16.90 2.91
CA PHE A 435 -40.74 -15.71 3.61
C PHE A 435 -40.63 -14.50 2.68
N LEU A 436 -40.02 -14.66 1.49
CA LEU A 436 -39.91 -13.60 0.49
C LEU A 436 -41.27 -13.10 0.00
N LYS A 437 -42.26 -13.99 -0.16
CA LYS A 437 -43.64 -13.60 -0.50
C LYS A 437 -44.30 -12.77 0.59
N ILE A 438 -44.06 -13.07 1.87
CA ILE A 438 -44.61 -12.29 3.01
C ILE A 438 -44.12 -10.85 2.98
N VAL A 439 -42.86 -10.63 2.59
CA VAL A 439 -42.27 -9.29 2.49
C VAL A 439 -42.53 -8.60 1.14
N GLY A 440 -43.25 -9.25 0.22
CA GLY A 440 -43.65 -8.69 -1.07
C GLY A 440 -42.56 -8.70 -2.15
N ILE A 441 -41.57 -9.60 -2.04
CA ILE A 441 -40.49 -9.76 -3.03
C ILE A 441 -40.79 -10.97 -3.92
N ASP A 442 -40.59 -10.81 -5.23
CA ASP A 442 -40.74 -11.90 -6.20
C ASP A 442 -39.58 -12.91 -6.04
N PRO A 443 -39.85 -14.19 -5.73
CA PRO A 443 -38.82 -15.22 -5.58
C PRO A 443 -37.97 -15.44 -6.83
N GLN A 444 -38.43 -15.03 -8.02
CA GLN A 444 -37.69 -15.18 -9.27
C GLN A 444 -36.74 -14.02 -9.59
N ASN A 445 -36.77 -12.93 -8.81
CA ASN A 445 -35.85 -11.81 -8.96
C ASN A 445 -35.58 -11.12 -7.59
N PRO A 446 -34.85 -11.79 -6.69
CA PRO A 446 -34.45 -11.21 -5.41
C PRO A 446 -33.41 -10.09 -5.61
N ILE A 447 -33.49 -9.04 -4.78
CA ILE A 447 -32.67 -7.81 -4.83
C ILE A 447 -31.17 -8.11 -4.78
#